data_AF-A0A7C0UV05-F1
#
_entry.id   AF-A0A7C0UV05-F1
#
_cell.length_a   1.000
_cell.length_b   1.000
_cell.length_c   1.000
_cell.angle_alpha   90.00
_cell.angle_beta   90.00
_cell.angle_gamma   90.00
#
_symmetry.space_group_name_H-M   'P 1'
#
loop_
_entity.id
_entity.type
_entity.pdbx_description
1 polymer ?
#
loop_
_entity_poly.entity_id
_entity_poly.type
_entity_poly.pdbx_seq_one_letter_code
_entity_poly.pdbx_strand_id
1 'polypeptide(L)'
;PATVGGAVYTNAGTSAGDMSGVVHRILICDRSGRQIWTEYSTFSPRYRNSGIPEGWAVLGAEFTLKRTSPGAVRDEVERYRRRRRERQPQGVPCAGSIFKNPPSRYAARLIEELGLKGASVGGAKVSDVHANFIINEGASSADVLALIRMVKDRVRSEFGIELELEIELWGFVETDEP
;
A
#
# COMPACT_ATOMS: atom_id res chain seq x y z
N PRO A 1 -11.00 -4.54 -0.58
CA PRO A 1 -9.90 -3.61 -0.27
C PRO A 1 -10.05 -2.26 -0.99
N ALA A 2 -9.83 -1.17 -0.23
CA ALA A 2 -9.84 0.26 -0.60
C ALA A 2 -11.14 0.82 -1.21
N THR A 3 -11.37 2.12 -0.96
CA THR A 3 -12.36 2.96 -1.67
C THR A 3 -11.66 3.74 -2.78
N VAL A 4 -12.42 4.35 -3.70
CA VAL A 4 -11.85 5.26 -4.71
C VAL A 4 -11.08 6.41 -4.05
N GLY A 5 -11.65 7.04 -3.02
CA GLY A 5 -11.01 8.14 -2.31
C GLY A 5 -9.68 7.74 -1.66
N GLY A 6 -9.63 6.61 -0.97
CA GLY A 6 -8.38 6.11 -0.37
C GLY A 6 -7.32 5.74 -1.43
N ALA A 7 -7.77 5.21 -2.56
CA ALA A 7 -6.86 4.86 -3.66
C ALA A 7 -6.29 6.11 -4.34
N VAL A 8 -7.08 7.17 -4.51
CA VAL A 8 -6.60 8.48 -4.96
C VAL A 8 -5.63 9.07 -3.94
N TYR A 9 -6.00 9.10 -2.65
CA TYR A 9 -5.20 9.72 -1.59
C TYR A 9 -3.81 9.09 -1.43
N THR A 10 -3.70 7.77 -1.62
CA THR A 10 -2.44 7.03 -1.54
C THR A 10 -1.70 6.93 -2.88
N ASN A 11 -2.23 7.53 -3.96
CA ASN A 11 -1.81 7.28 -5.33
C ASN A 11 -1.60 5.77 -5.60
N ALA A 12 -2.63 4.97 -5.30
CA ALA A 12 -2.57 3.53 -5.34
C ALA A 12 -2.13 3.03 -6.72
N GLY A 13 -1.21 2.08 -6.73
CA GLY A 13 -0.60 1.61 -7.97
C GLY A 13 -0.15 0.17 -7.94
N THR A 14 -0.06 -0.40 -9.12
CA THR A 14 0.44 -1.76 -9.37
C THR A 14 1.59 -1.68 -10.37
N SER A 15 2.11 -2.83 -10.78
CA SER A 15 3.07 -2.92 -11.90
C SER A 15 2.51 -2.40 -13.24
N ALA A 16 1.21 -2.14 -13.34
CA ALA A 16 0.56 -1.64 -14.55
C ALA A 16 0.45 -0.11 -14.63
N GLY A 17 0.78 0.59 -13.54
CA GLY A 17 0.53 2.02 -13.38
C GLY A 17 -0.18 2.32 -12.06
N ASP A 18 -0.42 3.60 -11.82
CA ASP A 18 -1.05 4.14 -10.62
C ASP A 18 -2.20 5.10 -10.96
N MET A 19 -2.85 5.64 -9.92
CA MET A 19 -3.97 6.57 -10.08
C MET A 19 -3.60 7.82 -10.88
N SER A 20 -2.35 8.31 -10.80
CA SER A 20 -1.90 9.49 -11.56
C SER A 20 -1.96 9.29 -13.08
N GLY A 21 -1.87 8.04 -13.54
CA GLY A 21 -1.99 7.72 -14.96
C GLY A 21 -3.43 7.71 -15.50
N VAL A 22 -4.45 7.74 -14.65
CA VAL A 22 -5.86 7.56 -15.05
C VAL A 22 -6.82 8.58 -14.44
N VAL A 23 -6.49 9.23 -13.33
CA VAL A 23 -7.33 10.24 -12.68
C VAL A 23 -7.03 11.61 -13.29
N HIS A 24 -8.07 12.27 -13.80
CA HIS A 24 -7.98 13.60 -14.38
C HIS A 24 -8.25 14.69 -13.33
N ARG A 25 -9.42 14.63 -12.70
CA ARG A 25 -9.87 15.61 -11.70
C ARG A 25 -10.36 14.91 -10.44
N ILE A 26 -10.25 15.60 -9.32
CA ILE A 26 -10.75 15.15 -8.04
C ILE A 26 -11.60 16.24 -7.38
N LEU A 27 -12.67 15.83 -6.71
CA LEU A 27 -13.41 16.67 -5.80
C LEU A 27 -12.82 16.49 -4.42
N ILE A 28 -12.28 17.56 -3.87
CA ILE A 28 -11.68 17.58 -2.53
C ILE A 28 -12.48 18.46 -1.59
N CYS A 29 -12.40 18.14 -0.30
CA CYS A 29 -12.82 19.01 0.79
C CYS A 29 -11.58 19.36 1.63
N ASP A 30 -11.27 20.65 1.76
CA ASP A 30 -10.18 21.11 2.62
C ASP A 30 -10.60 21.16 4.10
N ARG A 31 -9.66 21.45 5.00
CA ARG A 31 -9.92 21.53 6.45
C ARG A 31 -10.93 22.62 6.85
N SER A 32 -11.19 23.60 5.97
CA SER A 32 -12.22 24.63 6.20
C SER A 32 -13.62 24.17 5.80
N GLY A 33 -13.74 22.97 5.23
CA GLY A 33 -15.01 22.45 4.69
C GLY A 33 -15.29 22.91 3.26
N ARG A 34 -14.37 23.68 2.64
CA ARG A 34 -14.55 24.15 1.27
C ARG A 34 -14.31 22.99 0.31
N GLN A 35 -15.27 22.81 -0.60
CA GLN A 35 -15.20 21.80 -1.64
C GLN A 35 -14.80 22.42 -2.98
N ILE A 36 -13.86 21.78 -3.68
CA ILE A 36 -13.38 22.25 -4.98
C ILE A 36 -13.03 21.08 -5.89
N TRP A 37 -13.42 21.21 -7.16
CA TRP A 37 -12.91 20.37 -8.22
C TRP A 37 -11.57 20.93 -8.72
N THR A 38 -10.53 20.11 -8.70
CA THR A 38 -9.21 20.48 -9.21
C THR A 38 -8.61 19.33 -10.01
N GLU A 39 -7.65 19.64 -10.87
CA GLU A 39 -6.85 18.60 -11.52
C GLU A 39 -6.04 17.81 -10.48
N TYR A 40 -5.95 16.50 -10.67
CA TYR A 40 -5.18 15.66 -9.76
C TYR A 40 -3.67 15.92 -9.86
N SER A 41 -3.21 16.28 -11.06
CA SER A 41 -1.83 16.70 -11.37
C SER A 41 -1.34 17.86 -10.51
N THR A 42 -2.24 18.75 -10.04
CA THR A 42 -1.89 19.90 -9.19
C THR A 42 -1.20 19.47 -7.89
N PHE A 43 -1.50 18.28 -7.36
CA PHE A 43 -0.88 17.77 -6.15
C PHE A 43 0.47 17.08 -6.39
N SER A 44 0.93 16.99 -7.64
CA SER A 44 2.20 16.35 -8.01
C SER A 44 2.36 14.93 -7.44
N PRO A 45 1.41 14.01 -7.71
CA PRO A 45 1.43 12.65 -7.17
C PRO A 45 2.71 11.91 -7.55
N ARG A 46 3.23 11.13 -6.60
CA ARG A 46 4.44 10.32 -6.70
C ARG A 46 4.16 8.90 -6.19
N TYR A 47 5.19 8.05 -6.21
CA TYR A 47 5.08 6.68 -5.72
C TYR A 47 4.53 6.64 -4.29
N ARG A 48 3.32 6.05 -4.13
CA ARG A 48 2.62 5.89 -2.85
C ARG A 48 2.30 7.19 -2.12
N ASN A 49 2.21 8.30 -2.84
CA ASN A 49 1.91 9.60 -2.26
C ASN A 49 1.16 10.47 -3.28
N SER A 50 -0.04 10.94 -2.96
CA SER A 50 -0.81 11.82 -3.86
C SER A 50 -0.40 13.29 -3.82
N GLY A 51 0.29 13.72 -2.76
CA GLY A 51 0.55 15.13 -2.44
C GLY A 51 -0.66 15.88 -1.89
N ILE A 52 -1.80 15.21 -1.69
CA ILE A 52 -2.97 15.81 -1.05
C ILE A 52 -2.63 16.10 0.42
N PRO A 53 -2.87 17.33 0.93
CA PRO A 53 -2.53 17.68 2.30
C PRO A 53 -3.28 16.84 3.33
N GLU A 54 -2.63 16.57 4.46
CA GLU A 54 -3.24 15.85 5.57
C GLU A 54 -4.51 16.58 6.08
N GLY A 55 -5.55 15.81 6.38
CA GLY A 55 -6.84 16.32 6.85
C GLY A 55 -7.74 16.86 5.74
N TRP A 56 -7.33 16.75 4.47
CA TRP A 56 -8.21 16.97 3.32
C TRP A 56 -8.86 15.65 2.91
N ALA A 57 -10.10 15.70 2.43
CA ALA A 57 -10.86 14.52 2.03
C ALA A 57 -11.10 14.48 0.53
N VAL A 58 -10.95 13.30 -0.09
CA VAL A 58 -11.36 13.05 -1.48
C VAL A 58 -12.82 12.62 -1.48
N LEU A 59 -13.68 13.42 -2.10
CA LEU A 59 -15.13 13.19 -2.19
C LEU A 59 -15.55 12.54 -3.52
N GLY A 60 -14.74 12.71 -4.57
CA GLY A 60 -15.04 12.20 -5.91
C GLY A 60 -13.82 12.25 -6.84
N ALA A 61 -13.87 11.50 -7.94
CA ALA A 61 -12.81 11.45 -8.93
C ALA A 61 -13.37 11.24 -10.34
N GLU A 62 -12.80 11.94 -11.31
CA GLU A 62 -13.05 11.77 -12.75
C GLU A 62 -11.86 11.07 -13.39
N PHE A 63 -12.13 10.04 -14.20
CA PHE A 63 -11.10 9.21 -14.83
C PHE A 63 -11.07 9.41 -16.34
N THR A 64 -9.86 9.45 -16.90
CA THR A 64 -9.63 9.38 -18.34
C THR A 64 -9.18 7.97 -18.69
N LEU A 65 -10.05 7.22 -19.36
CA LEU A 65 -9.82 5.81 -19.73
C LEU A 65 -9.63 5.64 -21.24
N LYS A 66 -8.96 4.56 -21.63
CA LYS A 66 -8.82 4.15 -23.03
C LYS A 66 -9.94 3.17 -23.40
N ARG A 67 -10.64 3.46 -24.49
CA ARG A 67 -11.66 2.54 -25.04
C ARG A 67 -11.00 1.29 -25.62
N THR A 68 -11.58 0.13 -25.34
CA THR A 68 -11.19 -1.16 -25.91
C THR A 68 -12.38 -2.12 -25.92
N SER A 69 -12.22 -3.33 -26.47
CA SER A 69 -13.31 -4.30 -26.56
C SER A 69 -13.70 -4.88 -25.18
N PRO A 70 -14.98 -5.19 -24.92
CA PRO A 70 -15.39 -5.81 -23.66
C PRO A 70 -14.70 -7.14 -23.37
N GLY A 71 -14.36 -7.92 -24.41
CA GLY A 71 -13.59 -9.16 -24.27
C GLY A 71 -12.19 -8.90 -23.72
N ALA A 72 -11.46 -7.97 -24.31
CA ALA A 72 -10.11 -7.62 -23.85
C ALA A 72 -10.09 -7.09 -22.41
N VAL A 73 -11.10 -6.29 -22.00
CA VAL A 73 -11.22 -5.84 -20.60
C VAL A 73 -11.41 -7.02 -19.65
N ARG A 74 -12.30 -7.96 -19.99
CA ARG A 74 -12.56 -9.14 -19.14
C ARG A 74 -11.33 -10.00 -18.97
N ASP A 75 -10.62 -10.29 -20.06
CA ASP A 75 -9.42 -11.13 -20.04
C ASP A 75 -8.33 -10.50 -19.17
N GLU A 76 -8.14 -9.19 -19.29
CA GLU A 76 -7.12 -8.46 -18.53
C GLU A 76 -7.47 -8.38 -17.04
N VAL A 77 -8.73 -8.10 -16.70
CA VAL A 77 -9.21 -8.12 -15.31
C VAL A 77 -9.02 -9.50 -14.69
N GLU A 78 -9.37 -10.58 -15.41
CA GLU A 78 -9.21 -11.93 -14.89
C GLU A 78 -7.75 -12.33 -14.74
N ARG A 79 -6.88 -11.90 -15.66
CA ARG A 79 -5.43 -12.07 -15.54
C ARG A 79 -4.88 -11.44 -14.26
N TYR A 80 -5.28 -10.21 -13.94
CA TYR A 80 -4.87 -9.54 -12.69
C TYR A 80 -5.44 -10.22 -11.45
N ARG A 81 -6.71 -10.63 -11.48
CA ARG A 81 -7.34 -11.36 -10.37
C ARG A 81 -6.64 -12.69 -10.10
N ARG A 82 -6.36 -13.47 -11.14
CA ARG A 82 -5.61 -14.73 -11.03
C ARG A 82 -4.23 -14.52 -10.42
N ARG A 83 -3.44 -13.59 -10.98
CA ARG A 83 -2.11 -13.26 -10.44
C ARG A 83 -2.18 -12.83 -8.98
N ARG A 84 -3.22 -12.08 -8.58
CA ARG A 84 -3.41 -11.67 -7.20
C ARG A 84 -3.68 -12.86 -6.28
N ARG A 85 -4.58 -13.76 -6.69
CA ARG A 85 -4.89 -14.99 -5.92
C ARG A 85 -3.67 -15.88 -5.72
N GLU A 86 -2.81 -15.97 -6.73
CA GLU A 86 -1.58 -16.77 -6.67
C GLU A 86 -0.49 -16.14 -5.80
N ARG A 87 -0.40 -14.81 -5.76
CA ARG A 87 0.75 -14.09 -5.18
C ARG A 87 0.48 -13.38 -3.87
N GLN A 88 -0.76 -13.29 -3.42
CA GLN A 88 -1.12 -12.56 -2.21
C GLN A 88 -2.00 -13.43 -1.31
N PRO A 89 -1.87 -13.30 0.03
CA PRO A 89 -2.75 -14.00 0.96
C PRO A 89 -4.23 -13.68 0.67
N GLN A 90 -5.06 -14.72 0.58
CA GLN A 90 -6.50 -14.62 0.29
C GLN A 90 -7.31 -15.02 1.52
N GLY A 91 -8.44 -14.36 1.74
CA GLY A 91 -9.40 -14.73 2.79
C GLY A 91 -8.93 -14.48 4.23
N VAL A 92 -7.74 -13.94 4.43
CA VAL A 92 -7.16 -13.63 5.75
C VAL A 92 -7.05 -12.11 5.96
N PRO A 93 -7.27 -11.60 7.18
CA PRO A 93 -7.18 -10.17 7.44
C PRO A 93 -5.72 -9.69 7.31
N CYS A 94 -5.49 -8.65 6.50
CA CYS A 94 -4.20 -7.99 6.33
C CYS A 94 -4.38 -6.56 5.81
N ALA A 95 -3.36 -5.71 5.97
CA ALA A 95 -3.38 -4.31 5.54
C ALA A 95 -2.80 -4.07 4.13
N GLY A 96 -2.42 -5.14 3.41
CA GLY A 96 -1.69 -5.03 2.15
C GLY A 96 -0.18 -5.13 2.36
N SER A 97 0.58 -4.51 1.45
CA SER A 97 2.03 -4.37 1.61
C SER A 97 2.35 -3.52 2.82
N ILE A 98 3.24 -4.00 3.69
CA ILE A 98 3.65 -3.29 4.91
C ILE A 98 4.67 -2.21 4.60
N PHE A 99 5.64 -2.52 3.72
CA PHE A 99 6.75 -1.64 3.38
C PHE A 99 6.69 -1.20 1.93
N LYS A 100 7.12 0.04 1.66
CA LYS A 100 7.42 0.51 0.31
C LYS A 100 8.61 -0.28 -0.26
N ASN A 101 8.72 -0.35 -1.58
CA ASN A 101 9.92 -0.91 -2.19
C ASN A 101 11.08 0.12 -2.12
N PRO A 102 12.24 -0.26 -1.57
CA PRO A 102 13.43 0.59 -1.62
C PRO A 102 13.98 0.71 -3.05
N PRO A 103 14.82 1.72 -3.36
CA PRO A 103 15.39 1.90 -4.69
C PRO A 103 16.05 0.63 -5.23
N SER A 104 15.70 0.24 -6.46
CA SER A 104 16.26 -0.92 -7.18
C SER A 104 16.09 -2.29 -6.50
N ARG A 105 15.30 -2.39 -5.42
CA ARG A 105 15.06 -3.63 -4.67
C ARG A 105 13.57 -3.79 -4.37
N TYR A 106 13.18 -4.98 -3.91
CA TYR A 106 11.81 -5.26 -3.49
C TYR A 106 11.80 -5.64 -2.02
N ALA A 107 10.98 -4.98 -1.21
CA ALA A 107 10.89 -5.27 0.21
C ALA A 107 10.55 -6.75 0.46
N ALA A 108 9.62 -7.31 -0.31
CA ALA A 108 9.27 -8.73 -0.25
C ALA A 108 10.47 -9.66 -0.45
N ARG A 109 11.37 -9.33 -1.39
CA ARG A 109 12.57 -10.15 -1.68
C ARG A 109 13.58 -10.07 -0.55
N LEU A 110 13.81 -8.88 -0.01
CA LEU A 110 14.70 -8.70 1.15
C LEU A 110 14.22 -9.52 2.36
N ILE A 111 12.92 -9.48 2.64
CA ILE A 111 12.32 -10.21 3.77
C ILE A 111 12.37 -11.74 3.52
N GLU A 112 12.16 -12.17 2.28
CA GLU A 112 12.22 -13.58 1.90
C GLU A 112 13.65 -14.14 1.91
N GLU A 113 14.65 -13.37 1.48
CA GLU A 113 16.07 -13.74 1.54
C GLU A 113 16.56 -13.95 2.98
N LEU A 114 15.96 -13.25 3.94
CA LEU A 114 16.20 -13.44 5.38
C LEU A 114 15.45 -14.63 5.99
N GLY A 115 14.63 -15.34 5.20
CA GLY A 115 13.82 -16.47 5.67
C GLY A 115 12.71 -16.06 6.64
N LEU A 116 12.23 -14.81 6.59
CA LEU A 116 11.26 -14.30 7.57
C LEU A 116 9.79 -14.64 7.23
N LYS A 117 9.51 -15.34 6.13
CA LYS A 117 8.17 -15.89 5.89
C LYS A 117 7.78 -16.82 7.05
N GLY A 118 6.58 -16.64 7.57
CA GLY A 118 6.08 -17.40 8.71
C GLY A 118 6.57 -16.90 10.09
N ALA A 119 7.50 -15.93 10.15
CA ALA A 119 7.88 -15.30 11.41
C ALA A 119 6.68 -14.64 12.07
N SER A 120 6.58 -14.74 13.40
CA SER A 120 5.43 -14.23 14.15
C SER A 120 5.84 -13.53 15.44
N VAL A 121 4.98 -12.60 15.86
CA VAL A 121 4.97 -12.01 17.20
C VAL A 121 3.51 -11.97 17.65
N GLY A 122 3.18 -12.59 18.78
CA GLY A 122 1.79 -12.74 19.21
C GLY A 122 0.92 -13.34 18.10
N GLY A 123 -0.20 -12.70 17.78
CA GLY A 123 -1.07 -13.12 16.67
C GLY A 123 -0.71 -12.55 15.29
N ALA A 124 0.36 -11.74 15.16
CA ALA A 124 0.81 -11.19 13.89
C ALA A 124 1.82 -12.13 13.24
N LYS A 125 1.67 -12.37 11.93
CA LYS A 125 2.54 -13.28 11.18
C LYS A 125 2.92 -12.73 9.81
N VAL A 126 4.18 -12.86 9.42
CA VAL A 126 4.61 -12.63 8.03
C VAL A 126 4.01 -13.71 7.15
N SER A 127 3.27 -13.32 6.12
CA SER A 127 2.58 -14.27 5.25
C SER A 127 3.55 -15.24 4.57
N ASP A 128 3.20 -16.54 4.61
CA ASP A 128 3.91 -17.59 3.88
C ASP A 128 3.83 -17.39 2.35
N VAL A 129 2.76 -16.72 1.88
CA VAL A 129 2.51 -16.45 0.46
C VAL A 129 3.35 -15.27 -0.04
N HIS A 130 3.34 -14.15 0.70
CA HIS A 130 4.02 -12.92 0.28
C HIS A 130 4.70 -12.21 1.45
N ALA A 131 6.03 -12.17 1.46
CA ALA A 131 6.80 -11.74 2.63
C ALA A 131 6.61 -10.26 3.04
N ASN A 132 6.16 -9.39 2.13
CA ASN A 132 5.80 -8.00 2.48
C ASN A 132 4.38 -7.84 3.04
N PHE A 133 3.70 -8.93 3.42
CA PHE A 133 2.36 -8.88 4.01
C PHE A 133 2.43 -9.44 5.42
N ILE A 134 1.84 -8.74 6.38
CA ILE A 134 1.55 -9.27 7.71
C ILE A 134 0.07 -9.65 7.73
N ILE A 135 -0.21 -10.91 8.09
CA ILE A 135 -1.55 -11.44 8.31
C ILE A 135 -1.87 -11.43 9.79
N ASN A 136 -3.16 -11.26 10.11
CA ASN A 136 -3.67 -11.24 11.46
C ASN A 136 -4.33 -12.59 11.79
N GLU A 137 -3.75 -13.32 12.73
CA GLU A 137 -4.25 -14.58 13.30
C GLU A 137 -4.64 -14.39 14.79
N GLY A 138 -5.28 -13.26 15.11
CA GLY A 138 -5.60 -12.84 16.48
C GLY A 138 -4.65 -11.80 17.06
N ALA A 139 -3.97 -11.02 16.21
CA ALA A 139 -2.97 -10.03 16.57
C ALA A 139 -3.57 -8.80 17.27
N SER A 140 -2.87 -8.30 18.28
CA SER A 140 -2.99 -6.91 18.71
C SER A 140 -2.23 -5.95 17.76
N SER A 141 -2.49 -4.65 17.86
CA SER A 141 -1.67 -3.65 17.16
C SER A 141 -0.21 -3.65 17.63
N ALA A 142 0.03 -3.93 18.92
CA ALA A 142 1.37 -4.05 19.48
C ALA A 142 2.15 -5.22 18.86
N ASP A 143 1.48 -6.35 18.62
CA ASP A 143 2.06 -7.51 17.94
C ASP A 143 2.52 -7.15 16.52
N VAL A 144 1.66 -6.46 15.76
CA VAL A 144 1.97 -6.02 14.40
C VAL A 144 3.15 -5.05 14.40
N LEU A 145 3.19 -4.09 15.32
CA LEU A 145 4.30 -3.13 15.43
C LEU A 145 5.62 -3.81 15.84
N ALA A 146 5.57 -4.75 16.77
CA ALA A 146 6.75 -5.51 17.18
C ALA A 146 7.29 -6.36 16.01
N LEU A 147 6.42 -6.99 15.23
CA LEU A 147 6.82 -7.73 14.04
C LEU A 147 7.39 -6.81 12.95
N ILE A 148 6.80 -5.63 12.75
CA ILE A 148 7.32 -4.60 11.84
C ILE A 148 8.74 -4.20 12.25
N ARG A 149 8.96 -3.89 13.53
CA ARG A 149 10.29 -3.51 14.06
C ARG A 149 11.32 -4.62 13.84
N MET A 150 10.96 -5.86 14.19
CA MET A 150 11.81 -7.03 13.94
C MET A 150 12.23 -7.12 12.47
N VAL A 151 11.28 -6.98 11.54
CA VAL A 151 11.57 -7.04 10.10
C VAL A 151 12.47 -5.88 9.66
N LYS A 152 12.19 -4.64 10.09
CA LYS A 152 13.04 -3.47 9.78
C LYS A 152 14.46 -3.69 10.28
N ASP A 153 14.63 -4.10 11.54
CA ASP A 153 15.94 -4.30 12.16
C ASP A 153 16.76 -5.38 11.44
N ARG A 154 16.12 -6.48 11.05
CA ARG A 154 16.79 -7.57 10.32
C ARG A 154 17.21 -7.15 8.92
N VAL A 155 16.36 -6.41 8.20
CA VAL A 155 16.69 -5.90 6.86
C VAL A 155 17.80 -4.84 6.93
N ARG A 156 17.76 -3.96 7.92
CA ARG A 156 18.83 -2.99 8.17
C ARG A 156 20.15 -3.69 8.51
N SER A 157 20.14 -4.64 9.43
CA SER A 157 21.35 -5.32 9.88
C SER A 157 22.04 -6.13 8.77
N GLU A 158 21.27 -6.79 7.91
CA GLU A 158 21.85 -7.65 6.86
C GLU A 158 22.20 -6.86 5.60
N PHE A 159 21.35 -5.92 5.19
CA PHE A 159 21.47 -5.26 3.88
C PHE A 159 21.88 -3.78 3.96
N GLY A 160 21.89 -3.18 5.16
CA GLY A 160 22.10 -1.74 5.33
C GLY A 160 20.96 -0.89 4.74
N ILE A 161 19.77 -1.47 4.56
CA ILE A 161 18.61 -0.81 3.95
C ILE A 161 17.56 -0.52 5.03
N GLU A 162 17.15 0.74 5.13
CA GLU A 162 16.00 1.14 5.94
C GLU A 162 14.71 0.94 5.15
N LEU A 163 13.78 0.13 5.68
CA LEU A 163 12.46 -0.04 5.09
C LEU A 163 11.51 1.04 5.60
N GLU A 164 10.93 1.80 4.67
CA GLU A 164 9.84 2.73 4.95
C GLU A 164 8.48 2.00 4.94
N LEU A 165 7.59 2.37 5.86
CA LEU A 165 6.22 1.86 5.87
C LEU A 165 5.42 2.40 4.68
N GLU A 166 4.63 1.50 4.08
CA GLU A 166 3.56 1.84 3.13
C GLU A 166 2.21 2.03 3.85
N ILE A 167 2.02 1.34 4.97
CA ILE A 167 0.86 1.51 5.83
C ILE A 167 0.97 2.80 6.66
N GLU A 168 -0.17 3.38 7.00
CA GLU A 168 -0.25 4.49 7.96
C GLU A 168 -0.54 3.96 9.36
N LEU A 169 0.22 4.43 10.35
CA LEU A 169 0.00 4.12 11.76
C LEU A 169 -0.87 5.21 12.38
N TRP A 170 -2.02 4.82 12.93
CA TRP A 170 -2.95 5.74 13.58
C TRP A 170 -2.96 5.53 15.09
N GLY A 171 -2.69 6.59 15.86
CA GLY A 171 -2.64 6.54 17.32
C GLY A 171 -1.33 5.98 17.90
N PHE A 172 -0.29 5.84 17.07
CA PHE A 172 1.06 5.44 17.49
C PHE A 172 2.04 6.57 17.17
N VAL A 173 2.97 6.82 18.08
CA VAL A 173 4.09 7.73 17.82
C VAL A 173 5.19 6.89 17.19
N GLU A 174 5.63 7.23 15.98
CA GLU A 174 6.92 6.75 15.48
C GLU A 174 8.00 7.36 16.37
N THR A 175 8.47 6.60 17.34
CA THR A 175 9.70 6.94 18.05
C THR A 175 10.85 6.37 17.24
N ASP A 176 11.60 7.25 16.57
CA ASP A 176 12.87 6.92 15.90
C ASP A 176 14.02 6.65 16.89
N GLU A 177 13.73 6.29 18.14
CA GLU A 177 14.75 5.99 19.15
C GLU A 177 14.66 4.53 19.63
N PRO A 178 15.82 3.87 19.80
CA PRO A 178 15.94 2.49 20.29
C PRO A 178 15.47 2.31 21.74
#